data_AF-A0A0A9XXB3-F1
#
_entry.id   AF-A0A0A9XXB3-F1
#
_cell.length_a   1.000
_cell.length_b   1.000
_cell.length_c   1.000
_cell.angle_alpha   90.00
_cell.angle_beta   90.00
_cell.angle_gamma   90.00
#
_symmetry.space_group_name_H-M   'P 1'
#
loop_
_entity.id
_entity.type
_entity.pdbx_description
1 polymer ?
#
loop_
_entity_poly.entity_id
_entity_poly.type
_entity_poly.pdbx_seq_one_letter_code
_entity_poly.pdbx_strand_id
1 'polypeptide(L)'
;MAQRFYAAFLLPIVHERLREEHKLHPALYHAVRKALFRPVAFFKGFLLPLVADEECTLREALVIASVLQRCHLPQVPTAVTMVKIAQLPFAATACVFLRILVDKKMTLPYQAIEALVAYFDRVAQAHDKEDKLPVLWHQTLLSFTQRYKFDLNASQLQRLSQVCTMQFHYLITP
;
A
#
# COMPACT_ATOMS: atom_id res chain seq x y z
N MET A 1 21.96 -7.17 -9.05
CA MET A 1 22.24 -5.92 -9.78
C MET A 1 21.00 -5.05 -9.99
N ALA A 2 19.88 -5.57 -10.54
CA ALA A 2 18.67 -4.77 -10.80
C ALA A 2 18.13 -3.98 -9.59
N GLN A 3 18.08 -4.59 -8.40
CA GLN A 3 17.63 -3.89 -7.18
C GLN A 3 18.45 -2.64 -6.88
N ARG A 4 19.80 -2.73 -7.01
CA ARG A 4 20.70 -1.60 -6.77
C ARG A 4 20.50 -0.51 -7.83
N PHE A 5 20.29 -0.90 -9.09
CA PHE A 5 19.96 0.05 -10.14
C PHE A 5 18.64 0.79 -9.86
N TYR A 6 17.62 0.09 -9.39
CA TYR A 6 16.35 0.73 -9.05
C TYR A 6 16.48 1.72 -7.90
N ALA A 7 17.22 1.35 -6.85
CA ALA A 7 17.41 2.20 -5.67
C ALA A 7 18.32 3.41 -5.95
N ALA A 8 19.39 3.21 -6.73
CA ALA A 8 20.40 4.24 -6.96
C ALA A 8 20.09 5.17 -8.13
N PHE A 9 19.26 4.74 -9.10
CA PHE A 9 19.00 5.52 -10.31
C PHE A 9 17.50 5.71 -10.59
N LEU A 10 16.74 4.62 -10.70
CA LEU A 10 15.35 4.71 -11.16
C LEU A 10 14.44 5.44 -10.17
N LEU A 11 14.59 5.16 -8.87
CA LEU A 11 13.81 5.84 -7.83
C LEU A 11 14.17 7.33 -7.72
N PRO A 12 15.47 7.71 -7.56
CA PRO A 12 15.85 9.13 -7.48
C PRO A 12 15.38 9.96 -8.68
N ILE A 13 15.55 9.47 -9.91
CA ILE A 13 15.13 10.23 -11.11
C ILE A 13 13.61 10.37 -11.20
N VAL A 14 12.84 9.36 -10.76
CA VAL A 14 11.38 9.45 -10.72
C VAL A 14 10.92 10.48 -9.69
N HIS A 15 11.56 10.49 -8.52
CA HIS A 15 11.30 11.43 -7.43
C HIS A 15 11.57 12.87 -7.86
N GLU A 16 12.78 13.13 -8.38
CA GLU A 16 13.18 14.45 -8.89
C GLU A 16 12.19 14.97 -9.96
N ARG A 17 11.86 14.14 -10.95
CA ARG A 17 10.97 14.53 -12.04
C ARG A 17 9.54 14.82 -11.60
N LEU A 18 9.01 14.05 -10.66
CA LEU A 18 7.66 14.27 -10.13
C LEU A 18 7.59 15.49 -9.22
N ARG A 19 8.67 15.81 -8.51
CA ARG A 19 8.81 17.03 -7.72
C ARG A 19 8.84 18.27 -8.59
N GLU A 20 9.61 18.25 -9.68
CA GLU A 20 9.78 19.40 -10.60
C GLU A 20 8.61 19.60 -11.56
N GLU A 21 8.24 18.58 -12.32
CA GLU A 21 7.32 18.71 -13.47
C GLU A 21 5.86 18.38 -13.10
N HIS A 22 5.63 17.86 -11.88
CA HIS A 22 4.35 17.36 -11.37
C HIS A 22 3.67 16.29 -12.25
N LYS A 23 4.34 15.81 -13.29
CA LYS A 23 3.90 14.79 -14.23
C LYS A 23 5.09 13.91 -14.59
N LEU A 24 4.86 12.61 -14.69
CA LEU A 24 5.90 11.68 -15.11
C LEU A 24 5.94 11.59 -16.64
N HIS A 25 7.11 11.84 -17.22
CA HIS A 25 7.32 11.68 -18.65
C HIS A 25 6.94 10.24 -19.10
N PRO A 26 6.24 10.05 -20.24
CA PRO A 26 5.75 8.73 -20.67
C PRO A 26 6.85 7.65 -20.76
N ALA A 27 8.05 8.02 -21.20
CA ALA A 27 9.18 7.09 -21.27
C ALA A 27 9.58 6.58 -19.87
N LEU A 28 9.59 7.46 -18.87
CA LEU A 28 9.94 7.10 -17.50
C LEU A 28 8.82 6.27 -16.85
N TYR A 29 7.56 6.60 -17.13
CA TYR A 29 6.41 5.77 -16.76
C TYR A 29 6.54 4.34 -17.31
N HIS A 30 6.90 4.20 -18.59
CA HIS A 30 7.15 2.91 -19.21
C HIS A 30 8.38 2.19 -18.64
N ALA A 31 9.42 2.92 -18.26
CA ALA A 31 10.60 2.36 -17.59
C ALA A 31 10.23 1.75 -16.22
N VAL A 32 9.45 2.47 -15.39
CA VAL A 32 8.92 1.94 -14.12
C VAL A 32 8.04 0.71 -14.38
N ARG A 33 7.18 0.77 -15.40
CA ARG A 33 6.35 -0.38 -15.80
C ARG A 33 7.19 -1.59 -16.21
N LYS A 34 8.31 -1.39 -16.91
CA LYS A 34 9.22 -2.46 -17.31
C LYS A 34 10.04 -3.00 -16.14
N ALA A 35 10.37 -2.17 -15.15
CA ALA A 35 11.07 -2.62 -13.94
C ALA A 35 10.31 -3.72 -13.18
N LEU A 36 8.97 -3.72 -13.25
CA LEU A 36 8.10 -4.75 -12.66
C LEU A 36 8.28 -6.16 -13.25
N PHE A 37 8.95 -6.32 -14.40
CA PHE A 37 9.31 -7.65 -14.93
C PHE A 37 10.33 -8.38 -14.03
N ARG A 38 10.96 -7.66 -13.09
CA ARG A 38 11.77 -8.22 -12.00
C ARG A 38 11.14 -7.83 -10.66
N PRO A 39 10.00 -8.43 -10.27
CA PRO A 39 9.13 -7.93 -9.20
C PRO A 39 9.80 -7.89 -7.83
N VAL A 40 10.59 -8.92 -7.47
CA VAL A 40 11.33 -8.93 -6.19
C VAL A 40 12.33 -7.78 -6.09
N ALA A 41 13.05 -7.51 -7.19
CA ALA A 41 13.99 -6.39 -7.24
C ALA A 41 13.25 -5.04 -7.20
N PHE A 42 12.13 -4.92 -7.90
CA PHE A 42 11.30 -3.72 -7.91
C PHE A 42 10.74 -3.42 -6.51
N PHE A 43 10.14 -4.40 -5.83
CA PHE A 43 9.59 -4.16 -4.50
C PHE A 43 10.66 -3.74 -3.50
N LYS A 44 11.82 -4.41 -3.48
CA LYS A 44 12.90 -4.09 -2.54
C LYS A 44 13.67 -2.82 -2.88
N GLY A 45 13.86 -2.53 -4.17
CA GLY A 45 14.73 -1.45 -4.64
C GLY A 45 14.00 -0.20 -5.07
N PHE A 46 12.67 -0.24 -5.22
CA PHE A 46 11.87 0.90 -5.68
C PHE A 46 10.68 1.14 -4.76
N LEU A 47 9.75 0.19 -4.64
CA LEU A 47 8.48 0.42 -3.95
C LEU A 47 8.65 0.61 -2.43
N LEU A 48 9.35 -0.31 -1.75
CA LEU A 48 9.52 -0.22 -0.30
C LEU A 48 10.33 1.03 0.12
N PRO A 49 11.43 1.39 -0.56
CA PRO A 49 12.10 2.66 -0.30
C PRO A 49 11.19 3.88 -0.53
N LEU A 50 10.39 3.91 -1.61
CA LEU A 50 9.44 4.99 -1.88
C LEU A 50 8.35 5.11 -0.81
N VAL A 51 7.88 3.98 -0.26
CA VAL A 51 6.86 3.97 0.80
C VAL A 51 7.44 4.41 2.14
N ALA A 52 8.71 4.11 2.40
CA ALA A 52 9.41 4.51 3.61
C ALA A 52 9.97 5.93 3.55
N ASP A 53 9.90 6.59 2.39
CA ASP A 53 10.34 7.97 2.20
C ASP A 53 9.32 8.95 2.79
N GLU A 54 9.74 9.72 3.79
CA GLU A 54 8.91 10.74 4.44
C GLU A 54 8.60 11.92 3.51
N GLU A 55 9.44 12.15 2.49
CA GLU A 55 9.22 13.20 1.49
C GLU A 55 8.35 12.75 0.31
N CYS A 56 7.84 11.51 0.34
CA CYS A 56 6.99 10.97 -0.71
C CYS A 56 5.65 11.71 -0.76
N THR A 57 5.40 12.40 -1.87
CA THR A 57 4.17 13.16 -2.09
C THR A 57 3.01 12.26 -2.49
N LEU A 58 1.78 12.72 -2.23
CA LEU A 58 0.58 11.98 -2.65
C LEU A 58 0.52 11.80 -4.17
N ARG A 59 1.00 12.78 -4.95
CA ARG A 59 1.04 12.68 -6.42
C ARG A 59 1.99 11.57 -6.88
N GLU A 60 3.17 11.49 -6.29
CA GLU A 60 4.12 10.41 -6.57
C GLU A 60 3.50 9.05 -6.27
N ALA A 61 2.91 8.91 -5.08
CA ALA A 61 2.23 7.69 -4.68
C ALA A 61 1.13 7.29 -5.69
N LEU A 62 0.29 8.23 -6.12
CA LEU A 62 -0.81 7.97 -7.07
C LEU A 62 -0.30 7.57 -8.47
N VAL A 63 0.75 8.23 -8.97
CA VAL A 63 1.34 7.88 -10.29
C VAL A 63 1.90 6.46 -10.25
N ILE A 64 2.69 6.11 -9.24
CA ILE A 64 3.27 4.77 -9.11
C ILE A 64 2.19 3.72 -8.82
N ALA A 65 1.18 4.05 -8.01
CA ALA A 65 0.01 3.22 -7.77
C ALA A 65 -0.72 2.87 -9.07
N SER A 66 -0.85 3.81 -10.01
CA SER A 66 -1.44 3.56 -11.33
C SER A 66 -0.63 2.56 -12.17
N VAL A 67 0.70 2.55 -12.03
CA VAL A 67 1.57 1.56 -12.70
C VAL A 67 1.28 0.17 -12.12
N LEU A 68 1.25 0.05 -10.78
CA LEU A 68 0.95 -1.21 -10.10
C LEU A 68 -0.45 -1.71 -10.45
N GLN A 69 -1.44 -0.83 -10.49
CA GLN A 69 -2.84 -1.18 -10.82
C GLN A 69 -2.95 -1.79 -12.22
N ARG A 70 -2.20 -1.29 -13.20
CA ARG A 70 -2.24 -1.78 -14.59
C ARG A 70 -1.39 -3.03 -14.85
N CYS A 71 -0.43 -3.35 -13.97
CA CYS A 71 0.48 -4.48 -14.18
C CYS A 71 -0.02 -5.76 -13.51
N HIS A 72 0.31 -6.91 -14.10
CA HIS A 72 0.21 -8.18 -13.40
C HIS A 72 1.33 -8.26 -12.34
N LEU A 73 0.98 -8.61 -11.10
CA LEU A 73 1.92 -8.73 -9.99
C LEU A 73 1.94 -10.19 -9.52
N PRO A 74 3.12 -10.76 -9.20
CA PRO A 74 3.19 -12.11 -8.65
C PRO A 74 2.68 -12.15 -7.22
N GLN A 75 1.93 -13.19 -6.88
CA GLN A 75 1.25 -13.31 -5.59
C GLN A 75 2.20 -13.24 -4.37
N VAL A 76 3.18 -14.15 -4.29
CA VAL A 76 4.02 -14.30 -3.08
C VAL A 76 4.85 -13.04 -2.79
N PRO A 77 5.62 -12.46 -3.75
CA PRO A 77 6.37 -11.23 -3.48
C PRO A 77 5.47 -10.05 -3.14
N THR A 78 4.25 -10.00 -3.69
CA THR A 78 3.29 -8.94 -3.37
C THR A 78 2.77 -9.07 -1.95
N ALA A 79 2.40 -10.28 -1.51
CA ALA A 79 1.96 -10.51 -0.14
C ALA A 79 3.05 -10.15 0.88
N VAL A 80 4.32 -10.51 0.61
CA VAL A 80 5.46 -10.11 1.46
C VAL A 80 5.61 -8.60 1.50
N THR A 81 5.41 -7.92 0.36
CA THR A 81 5.49 -6.47 0.29
C THR A 81 4.36 -5.80 1.08
N MET A 82 3.14 -6.34 1.01
CA MET A 82 1.99 -5.87 1.82
C MET A 82 2.28 -5.98 3.32
N VAL A 83 2.86 -7.11 3.76
CA VAL A 83 3.30 -7.28 5.17
C VAL A 83 4.32 -6.22 5.55
N LYS A 84 5.28 -5.93 4.68
CA LYS A 84 6.31 -4.91 4.95
C LYS A 84 5.71 -3.51 5.04
N ILE A 85 4.80 -3.14 4.15
CA ILE A 85 4.10 -1.85 4.22
C ILE A 85 3.24 -1.77 5.49
N ALA A 86 2.54 -2.85 5.84
CA ALA A 86 1.71 -2.94 7.04
C ALA A 86 2.52 -2.79 8.34
N GLN A 87 3.83 -3.05 8.33
CA GLN A 87 4.71 -2.90 9.49
C GLN A 87 5.24 -1.47 9.67
N LEU A 88 5.26 -0.65 8.61
CA LEU A 88 5.75 0.73 8.66
C LEU A 88 4.81 1.65 9.45
N PRO A 89 5.29 2.82 9.92
CA PRO A 89 4.44 3.87 10.49
C PRO A 89 3.31 4.25 9.53
N PHE A 90 2.21 4.76 10.08
CA PHE A 90 1.10 5.19 9.26
C PHE A 90 1.49 6.41 8.41
N ALA A 91 1.35 6.27 7.09
CA ALA A 91 1.43 7.36 6.14
C ALA A 91 0.30 7.24 5.13
N ALA A 92 -0.33 8.36 4.75
CA ALA A 92 -1.41 8.37 3.78
C ALA A 92 -0.94 7.83 2.41
N THR A 93 0.30 8.11 2.02
CA THR A 93 0.93 7.60 0.79
C THR A 93 1.09 6.08 0.81
N ALA A 94 1.53 5.49 1.93
CA ALA A 94 1.60 4.05 2.12
C ALA A 94 0.23 3.37 1.96
N CYS A 95 -0.83 4.03 2.44
CA CYS A 95 -2.20 3.54 2.32
C CYS A 95 -2.68 3.45 0.86
N VAL A 96 -2.26 4.38 -0.02
CA VAL A 96 -2.52 4.31 -1.48
C VAL A 96 -2.01 2.99 -2.04
N PHE A 97 -0.80 2.58 -1.68
CA PHE A 97 -0.23 1.33 -2.17
C PHE A 97 -0.96 0.11 -1.60
N LEU A 98 -1.23 0.08 -0.28
CA LEU A 98 -2.02 -1.00 0.32
C LEU A 98 -3.38 -1.16 -0.36
N ARG A 99 -4.08 -0.05 -0.64
CA ARG A 99 -5.36 -0.04 -1.36
C ARG A 99 -5.26 -0.78 -2.68
N ILE A 100 -4.28 -0.41 -3.52
CA ILE A 100 -4.08 -1.02 -4.84
C ILE A 100 -3.71 -2.50 -4.74
N LEU A 101 -2.86 -2.87 -3.78
CA LEU A 101 -2.40 -4.24 -3.62
C LEU A 101 -3.53 -5.16 -3.13
N VAL A 102 -4.41 -4.68 -2.24
CA VAL A 102 -5.64 -5.37 -1.85
C VAL A 102 -6.59 -5.53 -3.04
N ASP A 103 -6.73 -4.50 -3.88
CA ASP A 103 -7.57 -4.54 -5.09
C ASP A 103 -7.07 -5.51 -6.18
N LYS A 104 -5.84 -6.02 -6.07
CA LYS A 104 -5.38 -7.13 -6.91
C LYS A 104 -6.09 -8.44 -6.60
N LYS A 105 -6.83 -8.54 -5.48
CA LYS A 105 -7.69 -9.68 -5.14
C LYS A 105 -6.96 -11.02 -5.14
N MET A 106 -5.64 -11.01 -4.95
CA MET A 106 -4.81 -12.21 -4.88
C MET A 106 -5.11 -12.98 -3.60
N THR A 107 -4.93 -14.29 -3.60
CA THR A 107 -4.99 -15.07 -2.36
C THR A 107 -3.78 -14.70 -1.48
N LEU A 108 -4.02 -14.46 -0.20
CA LEU A 108 -2.99 -14.02 0.74
C LEU A 108 -2.65 -15.16 1.71
N PRO A 109 -1.37 -15.39 2.03
CA PRO A 109 -0.99 -16.24 3.14
C PRO A 109 -1.55 -15.70 4.46
N TYR A 110 -1.87 -16.57 5.42
CA TYR A 110 -2.42 -16.16 6.72
C TYR A 110 -1.55 -15.13 7.47
N GLN A 111 -0.23 -15.19 7.32
CA GLN A 111 0.69 -14.20 7.90
C GLN A 111 0.45 -12.79 7.33
N ALA A 112 0.08 -12.67 6.06
CA ALA A 112 -0.24 -11.39 5.45
C ALA A 112 -1.61 -10.87 5.89
N ILE A 113 -2.59 -11.76 6.08
CA ILE A 113 -3.88 -11.42 6.67
C ILE A 113 -3.69 -10.87 8.08
N GLU A 114 -2.95 -11.58 8.94
CA GLU A 114 -2.68 -11.12 10.32
C GLU A 114 -1.94 -9.78 10.34
N ALA A 115 -0.94 -9.61 9.48
CA ALA A 115 -0.21 -8.34 9.39
C ALA A 115 -1.12 -7.16 9.01
N LEU A 116 -2.09 -7.37 8.11
CA LEU A 116 -3.05 -6.34 7.75
C LEU A 116 -4.06 -6.05 8.85
N VAL A 117 -4.57 -7.08 9.54
CA VAL A 117 -5.44 -6.90 10.72
C VAL A 117 -4.71 -6.09 11.78
N ALA A 118 -3.46 -6.47 12.09
CA ALA A 118 -2.62 -5.76 13.05
C ALA A 118 -2.32 -4.32 12.60
N TYR A 119 -2.15 -4.07 11.29
CA TYR A 119 -2.01 -2.72 10.76
C TYR A 119 -3.25 -1.87 11.03
N PHE A 120 -4.45 -2.34 10.68
CA PHE A 120 -5.69 -1.57 10.90
C PHE A 120 -5.93 -1.31 12.39
N ASP A 121 -5.72 -2.32 13.24
CA ASP A 121 -5.86 -2.21 14.69
C ASP A 121 -4.88 -1.19 15.27
N ARG A 122 -3.59 -1.28 14.93
CA ARG A 122 -2.56 -0.34 15.38
C ARG A 122 -2.83 1.09 14.90
N VAL A 123 -3.26 1.27 13.64
CA VAL A 123 -3.57 2.61 13.11
C VAL A 123 -4.76 3.22 13.85
N ALA A 124 -5.81 2.44 14.10
CA ALA A 124 -6.98 2.92 14.82
C ALA A 124 -6.69 3.24 16.29
N GLN A 125 -5.82 2.49 16.95
CA GLN A 125 -5.40 2.76 18.32
C GLN A 125 -4.47 3.99 18.44
N ALA A 126 -3.70 4.28 17.40
CA ALA A 126 -2.77 5.41 17.39
C ALA A 126 -3.45 6.77 17.09
N HIS A 127 -4.71 6.76 16.63
CA HIS A 127 -5.46 7.97 16.31
C HIS A 127 -6.71 8.03 17.18
N ASP A 128 -6.86 9.13 17.93
CA ASP A 128 -8.05 9.38 18.71
C ASP A 128 -9.27 9.62 17.81
N LYS A 129 -10.47 9.59 18.39
CA LYS A 129 -11.72 9.82 17.65
C LYS A 129 -11.80 11.19 16.97
N GLU A 130 -11.05 12.17 17.49
CA GLU A 130 -10.98 13.52 16.93
C GLU A 130 -10.03 13.60 15.72
N ASP A 131 -9.02 12.72 15.67
CA ASP A 131 -8.08 12.57 14.56
C ASP A 131 -8.68 11.68 13.47
N LYS A 132 -9.54 12.29 12.64
CA LYS A 132 -10.22 11.59 11.56
C LYS A 132 -9.23 11.02 10.55
N LEU A 133 -9.24 9.69 10.40
CA LEU A 133 -8.47 9.01 9.38
C LEU A 133 -8.96 9.37 7.95
N PRO A 134 -8.07 9.37 6.95
CA PRO A 134 -8.45 9.65 5.57
C PRO A 134 -9.49 8.66 5.04
N VAL A 135 -10.40 9.13 4.18
CA VAL A 135 -11.41 8.29 3.51
C VAL A 135 -10.78 7.07 2.81
N LEU A 136 -9.59 7.24 2.23
CA LEU A 136 -8.83 6.17 1.58
C LEU A 136 -8.51 5.01 2.53
N TRP A 137 -8.23 5.29 3.79
CA TRP A 137 -7.96 4.26 4.79
C TRP A 137 -9.21 3.42 5.06
N HIS A 138 -10.37 4.06 5.24
CA HIS A 138 -11.65 3.36 5.38
C HIS A 138 -12.00 2.52 4.14
N GLN A 139 -11.78 3.05 2.94
CA GLN A 139 -11.98 2.30 1.69
C GLN A 139 -11.05 1.08 1.57
N THR A 140 -9.83 1.21 2.09
CA THR A 140 -8.85 0.12 2.11
C THR A 140 -9.27 -0.96 3.09
N LEU A 141 -9.73 -0.58 4.29
CA LEU A 141 -10.31 -1.50 5.27
C LEU A 141 -11.51 -2.24 4.70
N LEU A 142 -12.47 -1.52 4.10
CA LEU A 142 -13.66 -2.12 3.49
C LEU A 142 -13.28 -3.12 2.39
N SER A 143 -12.36 -2.77 1.51
CA SER A 143 -11.98 -3.65 0.41
C SER A 143 -11.25 -4.90 0.90
N PHE A 144 -10.46 -4.77 1.96
CA PHE A 144 -9.82 -5.90 2.64
C PHE A 144 -10.87 -6.82 3.26
N THR A 145 -11.81 -6.30 4.05
CA THR A 145 -12.84 -7.12 4.71
C THR A 145 -13.77 -7.79 3.71
N GLN A 146 -14.21 -7.07 2.67
CA GLN A 146 -15.05 -7.65 1.61
C GLN A 146 -14.35 -8.81 0.89
N ARG A 147 -13.05 -8.68 0.61
CA ARG A 147 -12.30 -9.66 -0.18
C ARG A 147 -11.90 -10.90 0.61
N TYR A 148 -11.49 -10.70 1.86
CA TYR A 148 -10.85 -11.72 2.70
C TYR A 148 -11.72 -12.17 3.88
N LYS A 149 -13.03 -11.84 3.89
CA LYS A 149 -13.97 -12.23 4.96
C LYS A 149 -13.95 -13.72 5.33
N PHE A 150 -13.69 -14.60 4.37
CA PHE A 150 -13.67 -16.06 4.59
C PHE A 150 -12.32 -16.55 5.12
N ASP A 151 -11.27 -15.73 5.04
CA ASP A 151 -9.93 -16.04 5.51
C ASP A 151 -9.67 -15.49 6.94
N LEU A 152 -10.65 -14.78 7.52
CA LEU A 152 -10.59 -14.19 8.85
C LEU A 152 -11.18 -15.11 9.91
N ASN A 153 -10.47 -15.25 11.02
CA ASN A 153 -10.98 -15.97 12.19
C ASN A 153 -11.80 -15.05 13.12
N ALA A 154 -12.46 -15.64 14.12
CA ALA A 154 -13.35 -14.90 15.03
C ALA A 154 -12.65 -13.78 15.82
N SER A 155 -11.41 -14.00 16.27
CA SER A 155 -10.67 -12.98 17.04
C SER A 155 -10.23 -11.80 16.16
N GLN A 156 -9.83 -12.07 14.91
CA GLN A 156 -9.52 -11.03 13.93
C GLN A 156 -10.76 -10.23 13.57
N LEU A 157 -11.91 -10.88 13.36
CA LEU A 157 -13.19 -10.19 13.10
C LEU A 157 -13.58 -9.29 14.27
N GLN A 158 -13.40 -9.75 15.51
CA GLN A 158 -13.68 -8.93 16.68
C GLN A 158 -12.77 -7.69 16.75
N ARG A 159 -11.47 -7.82 16.46
CA ARG A 159 -10.54 -6.67 16.39
C ARG A 159 -10.96 -5.68 15.31
N LEU A 160 -11.29 -6.16 14.11
CA LEU A 160 -11.74 -5.28 13.02
C LEU A 160 -13.08 -4.59 13.34
N SER A 161 -13.98 -5.25 14.06
CA SER A 161 -15.22 -4.64 14.54
C SER A 161 -14.95 -3.52 15.55
N GLN A 162 -13.99 -3.72 16.47
CA GLN A 162 -13.54 -2.67 17.38
C GLN A 162 -12.92 -1.49 16.63
N VAL A 163 -12.10 -1.78 15.61
CA VAL A 163 -11.52 -0.75 14.71
C VAL A 163 -12.61 0.10 14.07
N CYS A 164 -13.66 -0.52 13.52
CA CYS A 164 -14.80 0.19 12.94
C CYS A 164 -15.56 1.06 13.96
N THR A 165 -15.61 0.62 15.22
CA THR A 165 -16.26 1.36 16.32
C THR A 165 -15.41 2.54 16.78
N MET A 166 -14.08 2.39 16.81
CA MET A 166 -13.15 3.45 17.16
C MET A 166 -13.10 4.52 16.07
N GLN A 167 -12.95 4.09 14.81
CA GLN A 167 -12.78 4.95 13.64
C GLN A 167 -13.96 4.76 12.69
N PHE A 168 -15.05 5.47 12.98
CA PHE A 168 -16.31 5.38 12.26
C PHE A 168 -16.40 6.37 11.10
N HIS A 169 -16.72 5.88 9.90
CA HIS A 169 -17.03 6.69 8.74
C HIS A 169 -18.48 6.49 8.31
N TYR A 170 -19.28 7.56 8.37
CA TYR A 170 -20.74 7.55 8.17
C TYR A 170 -21.26 6.91 6.88
N LEU A 171 -20.49 6.89 5.79
CA LEU A 171 -20.89 6.24 4.52
C LEU A 171 -20.24 4.87 4.27
N ILE A 172 -19.22 4.49 5.03
CA ILE A 172 -18.37 3.32 4.70
C ILE A 172 -18.44 2.24 5.79
N THR A 173 -18.53 2.66 7.05
CA THR A 173 -18.56 1.74 8.19
C THR A 173 -19.90 1.00 8.37
N PRO A 174 -21.08 1.62 8.17
CA PRO A 174 -22.36 0.90 8.18
C PRO A 174 -22.43 -0.20 7.12
#